data_AF-A0AAU7ZQ30-F1
#
_entry.id   AF-A0AAU7ZQ30-F1
#
_cell.length_a   1.000
_cell.length_b   1.000
_cell.length_c   1.000
_cell.angle_alpha   90.00
_cell.angle_beta   90.00
_cell.angle_gamma   90.00
#
_symmetry.space_group_name_H-M   'P 1'
#
loop_
_entity.id
_entity.type
_entity.pdbx_description
1 polymer ?
#
loop_
_entity_poly.entity_id
_entity_poly.type
_entity_poly.pdbx_seq_one_letter_code
_entity_poly.pdbx_strand_id
1 'polypeptide(L)' 'MPQSPRELLEEELKSVVRDIQAIEDQIANDPPDTTGELLRMREIQRTYRGIAASIKQAIALEDSRSIA' A
#
# COMPACT_ATOMS: atom_id res chain seq x y z
N MET A 1 -7.80 24.90 -5.26
CA MET A 1 -8.34 24.40 -3.96
C MET A 1 -7.25 23.55 -3.33
N PRO A 2 -6.91 23.73 -2.05
CA PRO A 2 -6.02 22.79 -1.37
C PRO A 2 -6.69 21.41 -1.32
N GLN A 3 -5.93 20.34 -1.57
CA GLN A 3 -6.42 18.97 -1.39
C GLN A 3 -6.79 18.75 0.07
N SER A 4 -7.92 18.09 0.30
CA SER A 4 -8.31 17.67 1.63
C SER A 4 -7.34 16.59 2.16
N PRO A 5 -7.13 16.49 3.48
CA PRO A 5 -6.34 15.43 4.08
C PRO A 5 -6.79 14.03 3.64
N ARG A 6 -8.09 13.84 3.41
CA ARG A 6 -8.66 12.61 2.87
C ARG A 6 -8.15 12.31 1.45
N GLU A 7 -8.24 13.28 0.53
CA GLU A 7 -7.80 13.09 -0.85
C GLU A 7 -6.32 12.70 -0.92
N LEU A 8 -5.48 13.32 -0.07
CA LEU A 8 -4.07 12.94 0.06
C LEU A 8 -3.91 11.48 0.50
N LEU A 9 -4.63 11.05 1.54
CA LEU A 9 -4.59 9.66 2.00
C LEU A 9 -5.08 8.66 0.94
N GLU A 10 -6.09 9.03 0.15
CA GLU A 10 -6.60 8.20 -0.95
C GLU A 10 -5.59 8.10 -2.11
N GLU A 11 -4.87 9.17 -2.43
CA GLU A 11 -3.80 9.17 -3.42
C GLU A 11 -2.63 8.30 -2.96
N GLU A 12 -2.19 8.44 -1.71
CA GLU A 12 -1.15 7.61 -1.11
C GLU A 12 -1.56 6.13 -1.09
N LEU A 13 -2.81 5.82 -0.72
CA LEU A 13 -3.33 4.46 -0.77
C LEU A 13 -3.29 3.88 -2.18
N LYS A 14 -3.67 4.66 -3.20
CA LYS A 14 -3.59 4.23 -4.61
C LYS A 14 -2.15 3.94 -5.01
N SER A 15 -1.19 4.77 -4.59
CA SER A 15 0.23 4.56 -4.86
C SER A 15 0.73 3.26 -4.24
N VAL A 16 0.49 3.06 -2.94
CA VAL A 16 0.90 1.86 -2.21
C VAL A 16 0.28 0.59 -2.80
N VAL A 17 -0.99 0.63 -3.23
CA VAL A 17 -1.65 -0.51 -3.87
C VAL A 17 -1.01 -0.85 -5.22
N ARG A 18 -0.59 0.15 -6.01
CA ARG A 18 0.14 -0.09 -7.27
C ARG A 18 1.49 -0.76 -7.01
N ASP A 19 2.22 -0.33 -5.98
CA ASP A 19 3.50 -0.93 -5.63
C ASP A 19 3.35 -2.40 -5.18
N ILE A 20 2.31 -2.71 -4.40
CA ILE A 20 1.99 -4.09 -4.04
C ILE A 20 1.73 -4.94 -5.29
N GLN A 21 0.94 -4.42 -6.23
CA GLN A 21 0.63 -5.12 -7.48
C GLN A 21 1.89 -5.33 -8.33
N ALA A 22 2.76 -4.33 -8.45
CA ALA A 22 4.01 -4.44 -9.18
C ALA A 22 4.92 -5.53 -8.60
N ILE A 23 4.99 -5.64 -7.27
CA ILE A 23 5.73 -6.71 -6.60
C ILE A 23 5.09 -8.08 -6.86
N GLU A 24 3.75 -8.18 -6.84
CA GLU A 24 3.03 -9.41 -7.17
C GLU A 24 3.29 -9.86 -8.60
N ASP A 25 3.24 -8.92 -9.55
CA ASP A 25 3.46 -9.17 -10.96
C ASP A 25 4.91 -9.57 -11.23
N GLN A 26 5.89 -8.92 -10.56
CA GLN A 26 7.29 -9.32 -10.66
C GLN A 26 7.48 -10.75 -10.14
N ILE A 27 6.97 -11.08 -8.95
CA ILE A 27 7.11 -12.44 -8.39
C ILE A 27 6.44 -13.49 -9.29
N ALA A 28 5.32 -13.16 -9.93
CA ALA A 28 4.57 -14.10 -10.75
C ALA A 28 5.19 -14.31 -12.14
N ASN A 29 5.66 -13.24 -12.77
CA ASN A 29 6.13 -13.27 -14.17
C ASN A 29 7.65 -13.42 -14.29
N ASP A 30 8.40 -12.92 -13.33
CA ASP A 30 9.87 -12.90 -13.31
C ASP A 30 10.38 -13.12 -11.87
N PRO A 31 10.13 -14.33 -11.31
CA PRO A 31 10.51 -14.64 -9.94
C PRO A 31 12.02 -14.55 -9.75
N PRO A 32 12.51 -14.06 -8.60
CA PRO A 32 13.93 -14.02 -8.33
C PRO A 32 14.60 -15.40 -8.39
N ASP A 33 15.83 -15.42 -8.89
CA ASP A 33 16.63 -16.65 -9.06
C ASP A 33 16.95 -17.34 -7.74
N THR A 34 16.98 -16.57 -6.64
CA THR A 34 17.31 -17.10 -5.32
C THR A 34 16.15 -17.03 -4.34
N THR A 35 16.02 -18.07 -3.51
CA THR A 35 15.07 -18.09 -2.38
C THR A 35 15.24 -16.87 -1.47
N GLY A 36 16.47 -16.38 -1.28
CA GLY A 36 16.73 -15.21 -0.44
C GLY A 36 16.16 -13.91 -1.00
N GLU A 37 16.20 -13.72 -2.31
CA GLU A 37 15.58 -12.56 -2.98
C GLU A 37 14.05 -12.66 -2.97
N LEU A 38 13.50 -13.86 -3.22
CA LEU A 38 12.06 -14.08 -3.12
C LEU A 38 11.54 -13.79 -1.70
N LEU A 39 12.25 -14.24 -0.66
CA LEU A 39 11.89 -13.95 0.73
C LEU A 39 11.93 -12.44 1.02
N ARG A 40 12.96 -11.74 0.56
CA ARG A 40 13.07 -10.27 0.70
C ARG A 40 11.91 -9.56 -0.01
N MET A 41 11.55 -9.97 -1.23
CA MET A 41 10.42 -9.38 -1.94
C MET A 41 9.09 -9.64 -1.21
N ARG A 42 8.89 -10.83 -0.64
CA ARG A 42 7.70 -11.13 0.17
C ARG A 42 7.64 -10.31 1.46
N GLU A 43 8.79 -10.05 2.08
CA GLU A 43 8.87 -9.18 3.26
C GLU A 43 8.53 -7.73 2.91
N ILE A 44 9.07 -7.20 1.80
CA ILE A 44 8.71 -5.88 1.27
C ILE A 44 7.21 -5.83 1.00
N GLN A 45 6.65 -6.81 0.29
CA GLN A 45 5.21 -6.90 0.02
C GLN A 45 4.37 -6.85 1.31
N ARG A 46 4.82 -7.55 2.36
CA ARG A 46 4.13 -7.56 3.67
C ARG A 46 4.14 -6.18 4.32
N THR A 47 5.27 -5.48 4.26
CA THR A 47 5.41 -4.11 4.76
C THR A 47 4.46 -3.16 4.05
N TYR A 48 4.42 -3.18 2.72
CA TYR A 48 3.50 -2.34 1.93
C TYR A 48 2.03 -2.64 2.26
N ARG A 49 1.66 -3.92 2.44
CA ARG A 49 0.30 -4.29 2.89
C ARG A 49 -0.03 -3.74 4.27
N GLY A 50 0.95 -3.71 5.19
CA GLY A 50 0.82 -3.08 6.49
C GLY A 50 0.55 -1.58 6.37
N ILE A 51 1.33 -0.88 5.54
CA ILE A 51 1.14 0.55 5.24
C ILE A 51 -0.25 0.81 4.66
N ALA A 52 -0.68 0.03 3.67
CA ALA A 52 -2.01 0.15 3.07
C ALA A 52 -3.12 -0.02 4.11
N ALA A 53 -2.97 -0.96 5.06
CA ALA A 53 -3.93 -1.16 6.14
C ALA A 53 -3.97 0.05 7.09
N SER A 54 -2.81 0.61 7.45
CA SER A 54 -2.73 1.83 8.28
C SER A 54 -3.37 3.03 7.59
N ILE A 55 -3.15 3.23 6.28
CA ILE A 55 -3.77 4.32 5.52
C ILE A 55 -5.30 4.15 5.47
N LYS A 56 -5.80 2.93 5.22
CA LYS A 56 -7.25 2.64 5.26
C LYS A 56 -7.87 2.97 6.62
N GLN A 57 -7.17 2.68 7.72
CA GLN A 57 -7.62 3.05 9.06
C GLN A 57 -7.64 4.57 9.26
N ALA A 58 -6.61 5.28 8.79
CA ALA A 58 -6.56 6.74 8.85
C ALA A 58 -7.72 7.41 8.08
N ILE A 59 -8.04 6.90 6.88
CA ILE A 59 -9.19 7.38 6.10
C ILE A 59 -10.50 7.17 6.87
N ALA A 60 -10.71 5.99 7.46
CA ALA A 60 -11.91 5.69 8.24
C ALA A 60 -12.07 6.58 9.48
N LEU A 61 -10.96 6.97 10.11
CA LEU A 61 -10.95 7.91 11.23
C LEU A 61 -11.30 9.33 10.80
N GLU A 62 -10.79 9.79 9.66
CA GLU A 62 -11.16 11.08 9.08
C GLU A 62 -12.64 11.12 8.67
N ASP A 63 -13.19 10.02 8.14
CA ASP A 63 -14.63 9.87 7.88
C ASP A 63 -15.46 10.06 9.15
N SER A 64 -15.06 9.40 10.23
CA SER A 64 -15.76 9.50 11.51
C SER A 64 -15.70 10.91 12.09
N ARG A 65 -14.60 11.64 11.88
CA ARG A 65 -14.42 13.03 12.31
C ARG A 65 -15.24 14.02 11.49
N SER A 66 -15.43 13.78 10.20
CA SER A 66 -16.21 14.67 9.34
C SER A 66 -17.73 14.63 9.58
N ILE A 67 -18.22 13.63 10.32
CA ILE A 67 -19.66 13.42 10.62
C ILE A 67 -20.01 13.90 12.04
N ALA A 68 -19.01 14.17 12.89
CA ALA A 68 -19.14 14.63 14.27
C ALA A 68 -19.09 16.16 14.38
#